data_AF-A0A9P6KEW8-F1
#
_entry.id   AF-A0A9P6KEW8-F1
#
_cell.length_a   1.000
_cell.length_b   1.000
_cell.length_c   1.000
_cell.angle_alpha   90.00
_cell.angle_beta   90.00
_cell.angle_gamma   90.00
#
_symmetry.space_group_name_H-M   'P 1'
#
loop_
_entity.id
_entity.type
_entity.pdbx_description
1 polymer ?
#
loop_
_entity_poly.entity_id
_entity_poly.type
_entity_poly.pdbx_seq_one_letter_code
_entity_poly.pdbx_strand_id
1 'polypeptide(L)'
;MLLHASEAAKAAVVDDAPDDPGPLAKDLSPELKSPAIRYAMEKVAHWQIRIAEPNFNSLWTFATLYDGLIAISATTGNSTYRDAMPDQIANTKANLDRLLTHPDDPNKILWWWCDALYMAPPVLVRMAKITGDHKYIDFMNRQWDITTTRLYNPSESLYFRDERYLNQTEANGKPLFWSRGNGWVIGALVMILQDLPTNDSSRLKFVTKLQDMAAALAAIQGSDGLWRPGLLNPAAYDLPEVSGSAFYTYAMAYGINEHILDRKIYEPVVAKAWAGMLTHIYADGRLGCIQPVGAAPGKFKLSSSSVFGIGGFLLAGSEVDRMAGQ
;
A
#
# COMPACT_ATOMS: atom_id res chain seq x y z
N MET A 1 17.28 -10.16 2.55
CA MET A 1 16.50 -10.26 3.80
C MET A 1 14.99 -10.43 3.58
N LEU A 2 14.48 -10.54 2.34
CA LEU A 2 13.05 -10.37 2.01
C LEU A 2 12.23 -11.63 1.66
N LEU A 3 12.71 -12.85 1.89
CA LEU A 3 12.02 -14.07 1.40
C LEU A 3 11.78 -15.18 2.44
N HIS A 4 11.94 -14.88 3.73
CA HIS A 4 11.54 -15.80 4.79
C HIS A 4 10.52 -15.14 5.70
N ALA A 5 9.31 -14.93 5.16
CA ALA A 5 8.13 -14.71 5.98
C ALA A 5 7.58 -16.09 6.37
N SER A 6 8.14 -16.71 7.41
CA SER A 6 7.47 -17.82 8.09
C SER A 6 6.36 -17.22 8.96
N GLU A 7 5.16 -17.77 8.85
CA GLU A 7 4.05 -17.54 9.77
C GLU A 7 4.50 -17.72 11.23
N ALA A 8 3.90 -16.90 12.11
CA ALA A 8 3.99 -16.95 13.57
C ALA A 8 5.34 -16.52 14.20
N ALA A 9 5.60 -15.21 14.18
CA ALA A 9 6.28 -14.54 15.30
C ALA A 9 5.27 -13.56 15.93
N LYS A 10 5.01 -13.70 17.22
CA LYS A 10 4.04 -12.90 17.99
C LYS A 10 4.15 -11.41 17.64
N ALA A 11 3.10 -10.85 17.03
CA ALA A 11 2.90 -9.42 16.86
C ALA A 11 2.72 -8.80 18.25
N ALA A 12 3.82 -8.50 18.92
CA ALA A 12 3.79 -7.92 20.25
C ALA A 12 3.95 -6.39 20.12
N VAL A 13 2.89 -5.68 20.51
CA VAL A 13 2.82 -4.25 20.90
C VAL A 13 2.58 -3.19 19.81
N VAL A 14 2.88 -3.43 18.53
CA VAL A 14 2.79 -2.32 17.53
C VAL A 14 1.51 -2.31 16.68
N ASP A 15 0.87 -3.46 16.52
CA ASP A 15 -0.52 -3.54 16.04
C ASP A 15 -1.45 -3.50 17.25
N ASP A 16 -2.56 -2.77 17.17
CA ASP A 16 -3.44 -2.47 18.31
C ASP A 16 -4.92 -2.64 17.93
N ALA A 17 -5.77 -3.11 18.85
CA ALA A 17 -7.20 -3.31 18.61
C ALA A 17 -8.00 -3.28 19.93
N PRO A 18 -7.96 -2.14 20.67
CA PRO A 18 -8.54 -2.08 22.00
C PRO A 18 -10.06 -2.16 21.96
N ASP A 19 -10.63 -2.66 23.05
CA ASP A 19 -12.08 -2.72 23.23
C ASP A 19 -12.69 -1.34 23.48
N ASP A 20 -11.97 -0.47 24.20
CA ASP A 20 -12.29 0.95 24.35
C ASP A 20 -11.25 1.80 23.62
N PRO A 21 -11.52 2.20 22.36
CA PRO A 21 -10.56 2.94 21.57
C PRO A 21 -10.51 4.44 21.88
N GLY A 22 -11.36 4.94 22.79
CA GLY A 22 -11.54 6.37 23.01
C GLY A 22 -12.31 7.08 21.88
N PRO A 23 -12.46 8.42 21.97
CA PRO A 23 -13.22 9.19 20.99
C PRO A 23 -12.48 9.37 19.66
N LEU A 24 -13.25 9.54 18.58
CA LEU A 24 -12.71 9.98 17.28
C LEU A 24 -12.18 11.42 17.35
N ALA A 25 -11.20 11.73 16.51
CA ALA A 25 -10.67 13.07 16.33
C ALA A 25 -11.76 14.01 15.79
N LYS A 26 -11.80 15.25 16.30
CA LYS A 26 -12.76 16.30 15.89
C LYS A 26 -12.08 17.52 15.27
N ASP A 27 -10.75 17.48 15.19
CA ASP A 27 -9.85 18.55 14.79
C ASP A 27 -9.27 18.36 13.38
N LEU A 28 -9.77 17.37 12.63
CA LEU A 28 -9.32 17.05 11.28
C LEU A 28 -10.26 17.69 10.24
N SER A 29 -9.65 18.28 9.20
CA SER A 29 -10.38 18.86 8.07
C SER A 29 -10.24 17.96 6.84
N PRO A 30 -11.34 17.64 6.12
CA PRO A 30 -11.29 16.88 4.88
C PRO A 30 -10.86 17.72 3.67
N GLU A 31 -10.67 19.03 3.84
CA GLU A 31 -10.23 19.91 2.76
C GLU A 31 -8.87 19.48 2.22
N LEU A 32 -8.74 19.44 0.89
CA LEU A 32 -7.48 19.16 0.21
C LEU A 32 -6.59 20.40 0.20
N LYS A 33 -6.14 20.82 1.39
CA LYS A 33 -5.21 21.93 1.59
C LYS A 33 -4.01 21.45 2.39
N SER A 34 -2.81 21.79 1.95
CA SER A 34 -1.57 21.30 2.56
C SER A 34 -1.50 21.41 4.09
N PRO A 35 -1.90 22.53 4.74
CA PRO A 35 -1.89 22.59 6.20
C PRO A 35 -2.80 21.56 6.88
N ALA A 36 -3.99 21.31 6.33
CA ALA A 36 -4.94 20.33 6.86
C ALA A 36 -4.46 18.89 6.65
N ILE A 37 -3.92 18.61 5.45
CA ILE A 37 -3.39 17.29 5.10
C ILE A 37 -2.21 16.94 6.00
N ARG A 38 -1.22 17.84 6.09
CA ARG A 38 -0.03 17.65 6.91
C ARG A 38 -0.39 17.47 8.38
N TYR A 39 -1.33 18.26 8.92
CA TYR A 39 -1.78 18.10 10.30
C TYR A 39 -2.31 16.69 10.59
N ALA A 40 -3.14 16.14 9.69
CA ALA A 40 -3.63 14.77 9.83
C ALA A 40 -2.50 13.74 9.76
N MET A 41 -1.56 13.89 8.80
CA MET A 41 -0.40 13.02 8.66
C MET A 41 0.49 13.04 9.91
N GLU A 42 0.83 14.22 10.41
CA GLU A 42 1.68 14.40 11.59
C GLU A 42 1.02 13.81 12.84
N LYS A 43 -0.30 14.01 13.01
CA LYS A 43 -1.06 13.43 14.13
C LYS A 43 -0.94 11.90 14.16
N VAL A 44 -1.11 11.26 13.00
CA VAL A 44 -1.00 9.80 12.86
C VAL A 44 0.45 9.31 13.00
N ALA A 45 1.40 9.98 12.35
CA ALA A 45 2.82 9.61 12.41
C ALA A 45 3.38 9.73 13.84
N HIS A 46 3.04 10.82 14.56
CA HIS A 46 3.45 10.99 15.95
C HIS A 46 2.88 9.91 16.86
N TRP A 47 1.63 9.50 16.68
CA TRP A 47 1.08 8.39 17.44
C TRP A 47 1.83 7.09 17.14
N GLN A 48 2.03 6.77 15.87
CA GLN A 48 2.65 5.51 15.47
C GLN A 48 4.11 5.41 15.93
N ILE A 49 4.89 6.49 15.84
CA ILE A 49 6.28 6.49 16.34
C ILE A 49 6.31 6.22 17.85
N ARG A 50 5.47 6.91 18.63
CA ARG A 50 5.42 6.71 20.09
C ARG A 50 5.06 5.28 20.50
N ILE A 51 4.23 4.59 19.72
CA ILE A 51 3.83 3.19 19.98
C ILE A 51 4.86 2.21 19.42
N ALA A 52 5.52 2.55 18.31
CA ALA A 52 6.51 1.70 17.66
C ALA A 52 7.85 1.70 18.40
N GLU A 53 8.26 2.80 19.05
CA GLU A 53 9.41 2.81 19.95
C GLU A 53 9.06 2.05 21.25
N PRO A 54 9.82 1.04 21.72
CA PRO A 54 11.18 0.59 21.33
C PRO A 54 11.22 -0.64 20.39
N ASN A 55 10.11 -0.99 19.75
CA ASN A 55 9.86 -2.25 19.04
C ASN A 55 9.97 -2.17 17.51
N PHE A 56 10.58 -1.11 16.96
CA PHE A 56 10.91 -1.05 15.53
C PHE A 56 11.67 -2.31 15.10
N ASN A 57 11.27 -2.90 13.97
CA ASN A 57 11.89 -4.12 13.47
C ASN A 57 11.99 -4.13 11.92
N SER A 58 12.46 -5.24 11.37
CA SER A 58 12.73 -5.41 9.93
C SER A 58 11.75 -6.37 9.25
N LEU A 59 10.60 -6.67 9.88
CA LEU A 59 9.54 -7.45 9.24
C LEU A 59 8.89 -6.62 8.13
N TRP A 60 8.29 -7.31 7.15
CA TRP A 60 7.66 -6.66 6.00
C TRP A 60 6.61 -5.63 6.40
N THR A 61 5.91 -5.83 7.54
CA THR A 61 4.91 -4.90 8.05
C THR A 61 5.50 -3.52 8.35
N PHE A 62 6.75 -3.46 8.82
CA PHE A 62 7.48 -2.23 9.11
C PHE A 62 8.09 -1.59 7.85
N ALA A 63 8.37 -2.36 6.80
CA ALA A 63 8.90 -1.79 5.56
C ALA A 63 7.96 -0.73 4.98
N THR A 64 6.67 -1.03 4.92
CA THR A 64 5.64 -0.07 4.49
C THR A 64 5.52 1.12 5.44
N LEU A 65 5.64 0.91 6.75
CA LEU A 65 5.67 2.02 7.71
C LEU A 65 6.85 2.96 7.42
N TYR A 66 8.04 2.42 7.17
CA TYR A 66 9.22 3.20 6.83
C TYR A 66 9.06 3.96 5.51
N ASP A 67 8.46 3.34 4.48
CA ASP A 67 8.11 4.06 3.24
C ASP A 67 7.25 5.29 3.54
N GLY A 68 6.22 5.14 4.39
CA GLY A 68 5.36 6.22 4.83
C GLY A 68 6.08 7.29 5.65
N LEU A 69 6.97 6.89 6.56
CA LEU A 69 7.78 7.82 7.39
C LEU A 69 8.77 8.64 6.53
N ILE A 70 9.38 8.01 5.52
CA ILE A 70 10.21 8.70 4.53
C ILE A 70 9.35 9.71 3.76
N ALA A 71 8.15 9.33 3.33
CA ALA A 71 7.25 10.19 2.57
C ALA A 71 6.84 11.44 3.37
N ILE A 72 6.34 11.27 4.60
CA ILE A 72 5.97 12.42 5.45
C ILE A 72 7.20 13.30 5.79
N SER A 73 8.38 12.72 6.00
CA SER A 73 9.62 13.50 6.20
C SER A 73 9.91 14.40 5.00
N ALA A 74 9.76 13.88 3.78
CA ALA A 74 9.94 14.66 2.56
C ALA A 74 8.85 15.73 2.37
N THR A 75 7.58 15.39 2.64
CA THR A 75 6.44 16.30 2.50
C THR A 75 6.48 17.48 3.47
N THR A 76 6.85 17.23 4.72
CA THR A 76 6.85 18.25 5.80
C THR A 76 8.19 18.96 5.94
N GLY A 77 9.28 18.36 5.46
CA GLY A 77 10.65 18.81 5.75
C GLY A 77 11.11 18.47 7.16
N ASN A 78 10.30 17.77 7.96
CA ASN A 78 10.64 17.36 9.32
C ASN A 78 11.49 16.07 9.31
N SER A 79 12.72 16.13 9.81
CA SER A 79 13.63 14.98 9.82
C SER A 79 13.25 13.94 10.87
N THR A 80 12.50 14.31 11.93
CA THR A 80 12.15 13.40 13.04
C THR A 80 11.59 12.06 12.56
N TYR A 81 10.78 12.06 11.51
CA TYR A 81 10.18 10.83 10.97
C TYR A 81 11.21 9.88 10.34
N ARG A 82 12.23 10.43 9.70
CA ARG A 82 13.36 9.67 9.14
C ARG A 82 14.32 9.24 10.25
N ASP A 83 14.60 10.14 11.18
CA ASP A 83 15.54 9.94 12.29
C ASP A 83 15.04 8.87 13.28
N ALA A 84 13.73 8.64 13.35
CA ALA A 84 13.12 7.57 14.14
C ALA A 84 13.36 6.16 13.54
N MET A 85 13.74 6.06 12.26
CA MET A 85 13.92 4.76 11.61
C MET A 85 15.28 4.15 11.94
N PRO A 86 15.36 2.83 12.19
CA PRO A 86 16.64 2.16 12.39
C PRO A 86 17.46 2.10 11.09
N ASP A 87 18.78 2.20 11.21
CA ASP A 87 19.71 1.94 10.10
C ASP A 87 19.68 0.45 9.72
N GLN A 88 19.03 0.11 8.60
CA GLN A 88 18.89 -1.27 8.12
C GLN A 88 19.65 -1.57 6.81
N ILE A 89 20.66 -0.77 6.47
CA ILE A 89 21.30 -0.76 5.13
C ILE A 89 22.22 -1.97 4.88
N ALA A 90 22.62 -2.72 5.90
CA ALA A 90 23.63 -3.76 5.76
C ALA A 90 23.19 -4.95 4.87
N ASN A 91 24.02 -5.28 3.88
CA ASN A 91 23.92 -6.45 2.98
C ASN A 91 22.73 -6.48 2.00
N THR A 92 22.00 -5.37 1.78
CA THR A 92 20.87 -5.34 0.82
C THR A 92 21.30 -5.73 -0.60
N LYS A 93 22.38 -5.15 -1.12
CA LYS A 93 22.88 -5.47 -2.47
C LYS A 93 23.25 -6.95 -2.61
N ALA A 94 24.01 -7.51 -1.67
CA ALA A 94 24.40 -8.92 -1.70
C ALA A 94 23.18 -9.86 -1.66
N ASN A 95 22.14 -9.50 -0.89
CA ASN A 95 20.89 -10.24 -0.85
C ASN A 95 20.13 -10.20 -2.18
N LEU A 96 20.08 -9.04 -2.84
CA LEU A 96 19.46 -8.91 -4.16
C LEU A 96 20.27 -9.64 -5.23
N ASP A 97 21.59 -9.53 -5.22
CA ASP A 97 22.46 -10.28 -6.14
C ASP A 97 22.23 -11.79 -6.02
N ARG A 98 22.06 -12.32 -4.80
CA ARG A 98 21.67 -13.73 -4.58
C ARG A 98 20.25 -14.05 -5.03
N LEU A 99 19.31 -13.10 -4.91
CA LEU A 99 17.95 -13.29 -5.39
C LEU A 99 17.91 -13.45 -6.92
N LEU A 100 18.75 -12.69 -7.63
CA LEU A 100 18.82 -12.72 -9.09
C LEU A 100 19.23 -14.08 -9.66
N THR A 101 19.92 -14.90 -8.86
CA THR A 101 20.34 -16.26 -9.24
C THR A 101 19.29 -17.32 -8.93
N HIS A 102 18.13 -16.96 -8.36
CA HIS A 102 17.06 -17.92 -8.08
C HIS A 102 16.46 -18.42 -9.41
N PRO A 103 16.47 -19.73 -9.69
CA PRO A 103 15.89 -20.27 -10.92
C PRO A 103 14.37 -20.12 -10.90
N ASP A 104 13.78 -19.95 -12.08
CA ASP A 104 12.34 -19.93 -12.23
C ASP A 104 11.80 -21.38 -12.11
N ASP A 105 10.75 -21.58 -11.32
CA ASP A 105 10.05 -22.86 -11.19
C ASP A 105 8.57 -22.65 -11.59
N PRO A 106 8.09 -23.27 -12.68
CA PRO A 106 6.71 -23.07 -13.15
C PRO A 106 5.65 -23.63 -12.18
N ASN A 107 6.03 -24.53 -11.27
CA ASN A 107 5.14 -25.08 -10.23
C ASN A 107 5.20 -24.28 -8.94
N LYS A 108 6.24 -23.47 -8.75
CA LYS A 108 6.47 -22.67 -7.55
C LYS A 108 7.08 -21.33 -7.94
N ILE A 109 6.24 -20.47 -8.53
CA ILE A 109 6.67 -19.13 -8.90
C ILE A 109 7.18 -18.38 -7.67
N LEU A 110 8.23 -17.57 -7.84
CA LEU A 110 8.92 -16.92 -6.73
C LEU A 110 7.99 -16.00 -5.93
N TRP A 111 7.24 -15.16 -6.64
CA TRP A 111 6.23 -14.27 -6.09
C TRP A 111 4.84 -14.89 -6.28
N TRP A 112 4.58 -15.95 -5.51
CA TRP A 112 3.35 -16.77 -5.61
C TRP A 112 2.09 -16.10 -5.05
N TRP A 113 2.22 -14.93 -4.44
CA TRP A 113 1.09 -14.14 -3.93
C TRP A 113 1.23 -12.68 -4.35
N CYS A 114 0.10 -12.00 -4.57
CA CYS A 114 0.09 -10.65 -5.15
C CYS A 114 0.81 -9.61 -4.28
N ASP A 115 0.78 -9.78 -2.96
CA ASP A 115 1.39 -8.84 -2.01
C ASP A 115 2.91 -8.77 -2.20
N ALA A 116 3.55 -9.84 -2.70
CA ALA A 116 4.98 -9.86 -3.01
C ALA A 116 5.38 -8.81 -4.07
N LEU A 117 4.42 -8.37 -4.90
CA LEU A 117 4.64 -7.30 -5.88
C LEU A 117 4.91 -5.93 -5.24
N TYR A 118 4.50 -5.70 -3.99
CA TYR A 118 4.92 -4.52 -3.22
C TYR A 118 6.28 -4.74 -2.56
N MET A 119 6.54 -5.95 -2.07
CA MET A 119 7.68 -6.19 -1.17
C MET A 119 9.03 -6.25 -1.89
N ALA A 120 9.07 -6.71 -3.14
CA ALA A 120 10.33 -6.95 -3.86
C ALA A 120 10.60 -5.99 -5.04
N PRO A 121 9.66 -5.78 -5.99
CA PRO A 121 9.89 -4.90 -7.15
C PRO A 121 10.41 -3.49 -6.82
N PRO A 122 9.85 -2.73 -5.86
CA PRO A 122 10.32 -1.38 -5.54
C PRO A 122 11.79 -1.36 -5.07
N VAL A 123 12.21 -2.39 -4.33
CA VAL A 123 13.59 -2.52 -3.85
C VAL A 123 14.55 -2.80 -5.01
N LEU A 124 14.13 -3.62 -5.99
CA LEU A 124 14.94 -3.95 -7.17
C LEU A 124 15.15 -2.73 -8.07
N VAL A 125 14.10 -1.98 -8.39
CA VAL A 125 14.22 -0.78 -9.23
C VAL A 125 14.99 0.34 -8.52
N ARG A 126 14.81 0.52 -7.20
CA ARG A 126 15.63 1.44 -6.41
C ARG A 126 17.11 1.04 -6.45
N MET A 127 17.42 -0.26 -6.36
CA MET A 127 18.79 -0.75 -6.49
C MET A 127 19.38 -0.47 -7.88
N ALA A 128 18.59 -0.65 -8.95
CA ALA A 128 18.99 -0.27 -10.30
C ALA A 128 19.32 1.22 -10.41
N LYS A 129 18.47 2.09 -9.85
CA LYS A 129 18.68 3.54 -9.81
C LYS A 129 19.95 3.94 -9.08
N ILE A 130 20.28 3.27 -7.97
CA ILE A 130 21.49 3.53 -7.17
C ILE A 130 22.76 3.05 -7.87
N THR A 131 22.72 1.86 -8.46
CA THR A 131 23.91 1.18 -8.99
C THR A 131 24.15 1.43 -10.47
N GLY A 132 23.13 1.84 -11.22
CA GLY A 132 23.13 1.87 -12.69
C GLY A 132 23.03 0.49 -13.34
N ASP A 133 22.87 -0.59 -12.57
CA ASP A 133 22.86 -1.96 -13.09
C ASP A 133 21.45 -2.40 -13.47
N HIS A 134 21.17 -2.44 -14.79
CA HIS A 134 19.84 -2.71 -15.33
C HIS A 134 19.34 -4.13 -15.06
N LYS A 135 20.22 -5.08 -14.72
CA LYS A 135 19.86 -6.47 -14.41
C LYS A 135 18.78 -6.59 -13.31
N TYR A 136 18.71 -5.63 -12.39
CA TYR A 136 17.68 -5.62 -11.35
C TYR A 136 16.29 -5.29 -11.92
N ILE A 137 16.22 -4.38 -12.91
CA ILE A 137 14.99 -4.08 -13.66
C ILE A 137 14.59 -5.28 -14.51
N ASP A 138 15.53 -5.93 -15.19
CA ASP A 138 15.27 -7.14 -15.98
C ASP A 138 14.68 -8.27 -15.13
N PHE A 139 15.29 -8.53 -13.96
CA PHE A 139 14.77 -9.53 -13.03
C PHE A 139 13.39 -9.15 -12.49
N MET A 140 13.19 -7.88 -12.11
CA MET A 140 11.90 -7.37 -11.67
C MET A 140 10.82 -7.57 -12.72
N ASN A 141 11.08 -7.18 -13.97
CA ASN A 141 10.14 -7.32 -15.08
C ASN A 141 9.77 -8.78 -15.31
N ARG A 142 10.76 -9.68 -15.36
CA ARG A 142 10.52 -11.12 -15.56
C ARG A 142 9.61 -11.71 -14.48
N GLN A 143 9.93 -11.45 -13.21
CA GLN A 143 9.13 -11.99 -12.10
C GLN A 143 7.74 -11.34 -12.00
N TRP A 144 7.63 -10.05 -12.30
CA TRP A 144 6.34 -9.35 -12.38
C TRP A 144 5.43 -9.98 -13.44
N ASP A 145 5.98 -10.30 -14.61
CA ASP A 145 5.23 -10.88 -15.72
C ASP A 145 4.78 -12.32 -15.41
N ILE A 146 5.62 -13.11 -14.75
CA ILE A 146 5.27 -14.45 -14.26
C ILE A 146 4.08 -14.37 -13.29
N THR A 147 4.16 -13.50 -12.27
CA THR A 147 3.09 -13.34 -11.28
C THR A 147 1.83 -12.76 -11.90
N THR A 148 1.93 -11.77 -12.77
CA THR A 148 0.79 -11.16 -13.46
C THR A 148 0.07 -12.17 -14.34
N THR A 149 0.81 -13.00 -15.08
CA THR A 149 0.22 -14.08 -15.89
C THR A 149 -0.61 -15.05 -15.06
N ARG A 150 -0.22 -15.28 -13.80
CA ARG A 150 -0.90 -16.23 -12.90
C ARG A 150 -2.05 -15.64 -12.12
N LEU A 151 -1.92 -14.40 -11.65
CA LEU A 151 -2.81 -13.85 -10.62
C LEU A 151 -3.69 -12.69 -11.10
N TYR A 152 -3.38 -12.04 -12.22
CA TYR A 152 -4.18 -10.94 -12.73
C TYR A 152 -5.41 -11.44 -13.48
N ASN A 153 -6.58 -10.92 -13.11
CA ASN A 153 -7.81 -11.14 -13.85
C ASN A 153 -8.04 -9.95 -14.81
N PRO A 154 -7.93 -10.16 -16.14
CA PRO A 154 -8.06 -9.06 -17.10
C PRO A 154 -9.49 -8.54 -17.24
N SER A 155 -10.53 -9.33 -16.95
CA SER A 155 -11.92 -8.87 -17.03
C SER A 155 -12.31 -7.94 -15.89
N GLU A 156 -11.75 -8.17 -14.70
CA GLU A 156 -12.06 -7.39 -13.49
C GLU A 156 -10.98 -6.33 -13.22
N SER A 157 -9.85 -6.41 -13.92
CA SER A 157 -8.65 -5.57 -13.72
C SER A 157 -8.14 -5.58 -12.27
N LEU A 158 -8.20 -6.75 -11.63
CA LEU A 158 -7.81 -6.98 -10.25
C LEU A 158 -6.92 -8.23 -10.14
N TYR A 159 -6.14 -8.32 -9.07
CA TYR A 159 -5.29 -9.46 -8.75
C TYR A 159 -5.94 -10.34 -7.70
N PHE A 160 -5.99 -11.65 -7.98
CA PHE A 160 -6.22 -12.66 -6.96
C PHE A 160 -5.04 -12.70 -5.99
N ARG A 161 -5.31 -12.99 -4.72
CA ARG A 161 -4.25 -12.99 -3.70
C ARG A 161 -3.19 -14.05 -4.00
N ASP A 162 -3.61 -15.25 -4.37
CA ASP A 162 -2.77 -16.36 -4.81
C ASP A 162 -3.63 -17.39 -5.57
N GLU A 163 -3.01 -18.45 -6.08
CA GLU A 163 -3.69 -19.45 -6.93
C GLU A 163 -4.88 -20.16 -6.25
N ARG A 164 -4.97 -20.18 -4.91
CA ARG A 164 -6.10 -20.79 -4.19
C ARG A 164 -7.40 -20.04 -4.42
N TYR A 165 -7.33 -18.76 -4.80
CA TYR A 165 -8.50 -17.89 -4.97
C TYR A 165 -9.01 -17.80 -6.41
N LEU A 166 -8.31 -18.38 -7.40
CA LEU A 166 -8.67 -18.28 -8.83
C LEU A 166 -10.09 -18.75 -9.14
N ASN A 167 -10.58 -19.75 -8.40
CA ASN A 167 -11.89 -20.35 -8.58
C ASN A 167 -12.83 -20.10 -7.38
N GLN A 168 -12.44 -19.23 -6.44
CA GLN A 168 -13.28 -18.89 -5.28
C GLN A 168 -14.17 -17.69 -5.59
N THR A 169 -15.39 -17.74 -5.09
CA THR A 169 -16.37 -16.67 -5.21
C THR A 169 -16.86 -16.24 -3.84
N GLU A 170 -17.27 -14.97 -3.74
CA GLU A 170 -18.02 -14.47 -2.60
C GLU A 170 -19.49 -14.94 -2.68
N ALA A 171 -20.27 -14.72 -1.62
CA ALA A 171 -21.66 -15.20 -1.53
C ALA A 171 -22.59 -14.68 -2.65
N ASN A 172 -22.24 -13.56 -3.30
CA ASN A 172 -22.97 -13.00 -4.44
C ASN A 172 -22.53 -13.59 -5.81
N GLY A 173 -21.67 -14.62 -5.81
CA GLY A 173 -21.17 -15.29 -7.00
C GLY A 173 -20.04 -14.56 -7.74
N LYS A 174 -19.58 -13.41 -7.24
CA LYS A 174 -18.45 -12.67 -7.83
C LYS A 174 -17.10 -13.27 -7.40
N PRO A 175 -16.05 -13.17 -8.22
CA PRO A 175 -14.71 -13.62 -7.82
C PRO A 175 -14.22 -12.92 -6.54
N LEU A 176 -13.53 -13.65 -5.68
CA LEU A 176 -13.02 -13.13 -4.41
C LEU A 176 -11.72 -12.33 -4.65
N PHE A 177 -11.82 -11.01 -4.62
CA PHE A 177 -10.67 -10.10 -4.61
C PHE A 177 -10.54 -9.40 -3.27
N TRP A 178 -9.36 -9.54 -2.67
CA TRP A 178 -9.04 -8.90 -1.40
C TRP A 178 -8.55 -7.47 -1.61
N SER A 179 -9.11 -6.53 -0.86
CA SER A 179 -8.79 -5.11 -1.00
C SER A 179 -7.33 -4.82 -0.73
N ARG A 180 -6.80 -5.12 0.47
CA ARG A 180 -5.38 -4.87 0.76
C ARG A 180 -4.43 -5.58 -0.21
N GLY A 181 -4.76 -6.79 -0.68
CA GLY A 181 -3.98 -7.50 -1.71
C GLY A 181 -3.81 -6.66 -2.98
N ASN A 182 -4.92 -6.11 -3.49
CA ASN A 182 -4.88 -5.19 -4.63
C ASN A 182 -4.23 -3.84 -4.28
N GLY A 183 -4.34 -3.40 -3.02
CA GLY A 183 -3.66 -2.21 -2.50
C GLY A 183 -2.15 -2.34 -2.61
N TRP A 184 -1.60 -3.50 -2.23
CA TRP A 184 -0.19 -3.81 -2.41
C TRP A 184 0.25 -3.67 -3.86
N VAL A 185 -0.49 -4.28 -4.79
CA VAL A 185 -0.10 -4.26 -6.20
C VAL A 185 -0.11 -2.83 -6.76
N ILE A 186 -1.18 -2.05 -6.55
CA ILE A 186 -1.26 -0.71 -7.12
C ILE A 186 -0.32 0.28 -6.43
N GLY A 187 -0.06 0.12 -5.13
CA GLY A 187 0.97 0.88 -4.41
C GLY A 187 2.38 0.59 -4.95
N ALA A 188 2.65 -0.66 -5.34
CA ALA A 188 3.91 -1.03 -5.95
C ALA A 188 4.14 -0.35 -7.30
N LEU A 189 3.09 -0.24 -8.13
CA LEU A 189 3.16 0.42 -9.43
C LEU A 189 3.65 1.86 -9.30
N VAL A 190 3.19 2.59 -8.28
CA VAL A 190 3.65 3.96 -8.01
C VAL A 190 5.15 3.98 -7.73
N MET A 191 5.61 3.18 -6.76
CA MET A 191 7.03 3.18 -6.37
C MET A 191 7.93 2.73 -7.52
N ILE A 192 7.47 1.78 -8.34
CA ILE A 192 8.18 1.40 -9.56
C ILE A 192 8.28 2.59 -10.50
N LEU A 193 7.16 3.27 -10.80
CA LEU A 193 7.13 4.39 -11.74
C LEU A 193 7.94 5.60 -11.27
N GLN A 194 8.14 5.80 -9.96
CA GLN A 194 8.98 6.86 -9.38
C GLN A 194 10.48 6.62 -9.57
N ASP A 195 10.91 5.35 -9.57
CA ASP A 195 12.34 4.99 -9.63
C ASP A 195 12.79 4.41 -10.98
N LEU A 196 11.86 3.97 -11.81
CA LEU A 196 12.15 3.48 -13.15
C LEU A 196 12.65 4.65 -14.06
N PRO A 197 13.70 4.45 -14.87
CA PRO A 197 14.11 5.44 -15.85
C PRO A 197 12.95 5.85 -16.77
N THR A 198 12.84 7.15 -17.08
CA THR A 198 11.72 7.68 -17.87
C THR A 198 11.65 7.11 -19.29
N ASN A 199 12.79 6.69 -19.83
CA ASN A 199 12.94 6.06 -21.15
C ASN A 199 13.02 4.53 -21.10
N ASP A 200 12.78 3.91 -19.94
CA ASP A 200 12.77 2.44 -19.84
C ASP A 200 11.61 1.85 -20.65
N SER A 201 11.89 0.79 -21.41
CA SER A 201 10.92 0.18 -22.31
C SER A 201 9.76 -0.49 -21.57
N SER A 202 9.94 -0.88 -20.30
CA SER A 202 8.87 -1.48 -19.50
C SER A 202 7.95 -0.45 -18.85
N ARG A 203 8.26 0.85 -18.91
CA ARG A 203 7.47 1.90 -18.26
C ARG A 203 6.00 1.88 -18.68
N LEU A 204 5.73 1.73 -19.98
CA LEU A 204 4.36 1.71 -20.51
C LEU A 204 3.52 0.59 -19.88
N LYS A 205 4.11 -0.58 -19.65
CA LYS A 205 3.44 -1.72 -18.99
C LYS A 205 2.89 -1.34 -17.61
N PHE A 206 3.71 -0.65 -16.80
CA PHE A 206 3.31 -0.25 -15.45
C PHE A 206 2.31 0.91 -15.45
N VAL A 207 2.45 1.87 -16.38
CA VAL A 207 1.47 2.94 -16.58
C VAL A 207 0.10 2.37 -16.95
N THR A 208 0.04 1.49 -17.95
CA THR A 208 -1.22 0.84 -18.35
C THR A 208 -1.82 0.04 -17.21
N LYS A 209 -1.00 -0.70 -16.45
CA LYS A 209 -1.51 -1.46 -15.29
C LYS A 209 -2.09 -0.55 -14.21
N LEU A 210 -1.47 0.61 -13.94
CA LEU A 210 -1.97 1.60 -12.99
C LEU A 210 -3.33 2.14 -13.46
N GLN A 211 -3.46 2.46 -14.75
CA GLN A 211 -4.71 2.94 -15.34
C GLN A 211 -5.85 1.91 -15.26
N ASP A 212 -5.58 0.65 -15.63
CA ASP A 212 -6.56 -0.44 -15.58
C ASP A 212 -7.10 -0.62 -14.15
N MET A 213 -6.18 -0.74 -13.17
CA MET A 213 -6.55 -0.96 -11.78
C MET A 213 -7.26 0.27 -11.18
N ALA A 214 -6.77 1.48 -11.47
CA ALA A 214 -7.39 2.71 -10.99
C ALA A 214 -8.84 2.84 -11.48
N ALA A 215 -9.10 2.54 -12.75
CA ALA A 215 -10.45 2.58 -13.31
C ALA A 215 -11.39 1.58 -12.62
N ALA A 216 -10.94 0.32 -12.45
CA ALA A 216 -11.73 -0.71 -11.79
C ALA A 216 -12.00 -0.38 -10.31
N LEU A 217 -10.98 0.08 -9.59
CA LEU A 217 -11.11 0.45 -8.17
C LEU A 217 -12.01 1.66 -7.97
N ALA A 218 -11.89 2.70 -8.80
CA ALA A 218 -12.75 3.88 -8.74
C ALA A 218 -14.23 3.52 -8.94
N ALA A 219 -14.53 2.58 -9.86
CA ALA A 219 -15.89 2.14 -10.15
C ALA A 219 -16.58 1.41 -8.98
N ILE A 220 -15.82 0.83 -8.06
CA ILE A 220 -16.32 0.05 -6.92
C ILE A 220 -16.12 0.74 -5.56
N GLN A 221 -15.79 2.04 -5.56
CA GLN A 221 -15.64 2.82 -4.33
C GLN A 221 -16.94 2.86 -3.53
N GLY A 222 -16.84 2.68 -2.21
CA GLY A 222 -17.99 2.78 -1.31
C GLY A 222 -18.62 4.17 -1.25
N SER A 223 -19.86 4.23 -0.76
CA SER A 223 -20.59 5.48 -0.57
C SER A 223 -19.95 6.41 0.46
N ASP A 224 -19.21 5.86 1.42
CA ASP A 224 -18.38 6.56 2.42
C ASP A 224 -16.96 6.91 1.91
N GLY A 225 -16.64 6.56 0.65
CA GLY A 225 -15.34 6.81 0.04
C GLY A 225 -14.32 5.70 0.21
N LEU A 226 -14.64 4.64 0.96
CA LEU A 226 -13.69 3.59 1.29
C LEU A 226 -14.08 2.24 0.68
N TRP A 227 -13.09 1.36 0.53
CA TRP A 227 -13.28 0.01 0.00
C TRP A 227 -13.43 -1.00 1.13
N ARG A 228 -14.19 -2.06 0.88
CA ARG A 228 -14.41 -3.14 1.85
C ARG A 228 -13.38 -4.24 1.65
N PRO A 229 -13.14 -5.10 2.66
CA PRO A 229 -12.18 -6.20 2.54
C PRO A 229 -12.36 -7.07 1.29
N GLY A 230 -13.61 -7.43 0.95
CA GLY A 230 -13.96 -8.02 -0.35
C GLY A 230 -14.43 -6.95 -1.32
N LEU A 231 -13.72 -6.83 -2.45
CA LEU A 231 -13.92 -5.74 -3.41
C LEU A 231 -15.22 -5.85 -4.20
N LEU A 232 -15.65 -7.07 -4.54
CA LEU A 232 -16.81 -7.30 -5.41
C LEU A 232 -18.08 -7.72 -4.67
N ASN A 233 -18.03 -7.80 -3.33
CA ASN A 233 -19.19 -8.00 -2.48
C ASN A 233 -19.15 -7.08 -1.23
N PRO A 234 -19.11 -5.74 -1.41
CA PRO A 234 -18.96 -4.82 -0.28
C PRO A 234 -20.09 -4.94 0.75
N ALA A 235 -21.29 -5.35 0.35
CA ALA A 235 -22.43 -5.53 1.25
C ALA A 235 -22.25 -6.66 2.28
N ALA A 236 -21.29 -7.56 2.08
CA ALA A 236 -20.98 -8.64 3.04
C ALA A 236 -20.07 -8.18 4.20
N TYR A 237 -19.60 -6.94 4.18
CA TYR A 237 -18.66 -6.41 5.18
C TYR A 237 -19.19 -5.10 5.78
N ASP A 238 -19.43 -5.11 7.09
CA ASP A 238 -19.94 -3.95 7.82
C ASP A 238 -18.94 -2.79 7.88
N LEU A 239 -17.65 -3.11 7.85
CA LEU A 239 -16.57 -2.16 8.01
C LEU A 239 -15.82 -1.93 6.69
N PRO A 240 -15.46 -0.67 6.38
CA PRO A 240 -14.45 -0.41 5.35
C PRO A 240 -13.08 -0.93 5.80
N GLU A 241 -12.14 -1.03 4.87
CA GLU A 241 -10.78 -1.46 5.12
C GLU A 241 -9.83 -0.32 4.73
N VAL A 242 -9.24 0.32 5.74
CA VAL A 242 -8.49 1.58 5.56
C VAL A 242 -7.17 1.35 4.83
N SER A 243 -6.48 0.22 5.03
CA SER A 243 -5.15 0.05 4.43
C SER A 243 -5.19 -0.08 2.90
N GLY A 244 -6.11 -0.88 2.35
CA GLY A 244 -6.36 -0.95 0.91
C GLY A 244 -6.80 0.40 0.34
N SER A 245 -7.75 1.06 1.02
CA SER A 245 -8.23 2.40 0.64
C SER A 245 -7.10 3.43 0.58
N ALA A 246 -6.15 3.37 1.51
CA ALA A 246 -4.99 4.25 1.53
C ALA A 246 -4.08 4.03 0.31
N PHE A 247 -3.78 2.79 -0.04
CA PHE A 247 -2.98 2.50 -1.25
C PHE A 247 -3.66 2.93 -2.55
N TYR A 248 -4.99 2.82 -2.63
CA TYR A 248 -5.73 3.30 -3.80
C TYR A 248 -5.67 4.82 -3.91
N THR A 249 -5.86 5.50 -2.78
CA THR A 249 -5.76 6.96 -2.67
C THR A 249 -4.35 7.42 -3.09
N TYR A 250 -3.32 6.77 -2.57
CA TYR A 250 -1.92 7.01 -2.95
C TYR A 250 -1.69 6.88 -4.45
N ALA A 251 -2.12 5.76 -5.05
CA ALA A 251 -1.90 5.50 -6.46
C ALA A 251 -2.68 6.42 -7.39
N MET A 252 -3.93 6.74 -7.05
CA MET A 252 -4.75 7.65 -7.84
C MET A 252 -4.24 9.10 -7.74
N ALA A 253 -3.86 9.55 -6.55
CA ALA A 253 -3.26 10.88 -6.36
C ALA A 253 -1.93 11.01 -7.11
N TYR A 254 -1.06 10.00 -7.02
CA TYR A 254 0.17 9.94 -7.83
C TYR A 254 -0.13 9.99 -9.33
N GLY A 255 -1.09 9.18 -9.80
CA GLY A 255 -1.48 9.16 -11.20
C GLY A 255 -1.98 10.51 -11.72
N ILE A 256 -2.71 11.28 -10.90
CA ILE A 256 -3.12 12.66 -11.22
C ILE A 256 -1.89 13.56 -11.31
N ASN A 257 -1.01 13.51 -10.30
CA ASN A 257 0.17 14.35 -10.21
C ASN A 257 1.16 14.15 -11.37
N GLU A 258 1.23 12.93 -11.90
CA GLU A 258 2.08 12.56 -13.04
C GLU A 258 1.35 12.62 -14.40
N HIS A 259 0.12 13.13 -14.45
CA HIS A 259 -0.72 13.18 -15.65
C HIS A 259 -0.98 11.81 -16.31
N ILE A 260 -0.91 10.73 -15.53
CA ILE A 260 -1.27 9.37 -15.95
C ILE A 260 -2.79 9.18 -15.89
N LEU A 261 -3.44 9.87 -14.96
CA LEU A 261 -4.88 9.82 -14.70
C LEU A 261 -5.51 11.20 -14.86
N ASP A 262 -6.71 11.26 -15.44
CA ASP A 262 -7.46 12.52 -15.60
C ASP A 262 -7.92 13.06 -14.24
N ARG A 263 -7.42 14.23 -13.86
CA ARG A 263 -7.77 14.92 -12.62
C ARG A 263 -9.28 15.06 -12.42
N LYS A 264 -10.05 15.40 -13.45
CA LYS A 264 -11.51 15.60 -13.35
C LYS A 264 -12.25 14.32 -12.98
N ILE A 265 -11.71 13.17 -13.36
CA ILE A 265 -12.30 11.85 -13.09
C ILE A 265 -11.87 11.37 -11.70
N TYR A 266 -10.59 11.48 -11.37
CA TYR A 266 -10.02 10.81 -10.20
C TYR A 266 -9.89 11.70 -8.95
N GLU A 267 -9.80 13.03 -9.07
CA GLU A 267 -9.73 13.91 -7.90
C GLU A 267 -10.95 13.76 -6.98
N PRO A 268 -12.21 13.67 -7.47
CA PRO A 268 -13.36 13.41 -6.61
C PRO A 268 -13.28 12.08 -5.85
N VAL A 269 -12.71 11.04 -6.48
CA VAL A 269 -12.50 9.71 -5.88
C VAL A 269 -11.48 9.80 -4.74
N VAL A 270 -10.35 10.47 -5.00
CA VAL A 270 -9.28 10.71 -4.02
C VAL A 270 -9.78 11.56 -2.85
N ALA A 271 -10.50 12.66 -3.13
CA ALA A 271 -11.05 13.54 -2.10
C ALA A 271 -11.99 12.80 -1.15
N LYS A 272 -12.87 11.97 -1.71
CA LYS A 272 -13.82 11.17 -0.94
C LYS A 272 -13.12 10.10 -0.09
N ALA A 273 -12.11 9.43 -0.65
CA ALA A 273 -11.32 8.44 0.09
C ALA A 273 -10.51 9.09 1.22
N TRP A 274 -9.87 10.23 0.96
CA TRP A 274 -9.16 11.01 1.98
C TRP A 274 -10.09 11.38 3.13
N ALA A 275 -11.24 11.99 2.84
CA ALA A 275 -12.24 12.34 3.84
C ALA A 275 -12.72 11.13 4.64
N GLY A 276 -12.99 9.99 3.98
CA GLY A 276 -13.39 8.75 4.64
C GLY A 276 -12.34 8.23 5.63
N MET A 277 -11.06 8.23 5.24
CA MET A 277 -9.97 7.77 6.12
C MET A 277 -9.85 8.65 7.37
N LEU A 278 -10.07 9.96 7.27
CA LEU A 278 -10.02 10.86 8.43
C LEU A 278 -11.07 10.52 9.49
N THR A 279 -12.21 9.93 9.11
CA THR A 279 -13.26 9.52 10.08
C THR A 279 -12.87 8.32 10.93
N HIS A 280 -11.75 7.66 10.61
CA HIS A 280 -11.21 6.54 11.37
C HIS A 280 -9.99 6.92 12.22
N ILE A 281 -9.66 8.20 12.31
CA ILE A 281 -8.58 8.69 13.19
C ILE A 281 -9.14 9.01 14.57
N TYR A 282 -8.57 8.40 15.58
CA TYR A 282 -8.89 8.63 16.99
C TYR A 282 -8.23 9.89 17.52
N ALA A 283 -8.77 10.45 18.61
CA ALA A 283 -8.29 11.71 19.18
C ALA A 283 -6.82 11.66 19.61
N ASP A 284 -6.32 10.49 19.98
CA ASP A 284 -4.92 10.22 20.35
C ASP A 284 -3.96 10.18 19.14
N GLY A 285 -4.51 10.06 17.93
CA GLY A 285 -3.80 9.96 16.66
C GLY A 285 -3.77 8.55 16.05
N ARG A 286 -4.33 7.52 16.70
CA ARG A 286 -4.41 6.18 16.09
C ARG A 286 -5.31 6.22 14.86
N LEU A 287 -4.85 5.68 13.74
CA LEU A 287 -5.73 5.35 12.61
C LEU A 287 -6.28 3.94 12.79
N GLY A 288 -7.60 3.80 12.84
CA GLY A 288 -8.30 2.53 12.99
C GLY A 288 -8.79 1.93 11.67
N CYS A 289 -9.66 0.94 11.80
CA CYS A 289 -10.33 0.23 10.72
C CYS A 289 -9.37 -0.42 9.70
N ILE A 290 -8.20 -0.84 10.18
CA ILE A 290 -7.18 -1.57 9.42
C ILE A 290 -7.34 -3.06 9.73
N GLN A 291 -7.63 -3.86 8.71
CA GLN A 291 -7.71 -5.31 8.90
C GLN A 291 -6.31 -5.85 9.29
N PRO A 292 -6.15 -6.63 10.38
CA PRO A 292 -4.88 -7.23 10.78
C PRO A 292 -4.27 -8.12 9.70
N VAL A 293 -3.01 -8.52 9.89
CA VAL A 293 -2.29 -9.44 8.98
C VAL A 293 -3.17 -10.64 8.58
N GLY A 294 -3.23 -10.92 7.29
CA GLY A 294 -4.10 -11.94 6.72
C GLY A 294 -3.84 -12.15 5.22
N ALA A 295 -4.58 -13.09 4.63
CA ALA A 295 -4.43 -13.51 3.23
C ALA A 295 -5.74 -13.43 2.43
N ALA A 296 -6.80 -12.86 3.02
CA ALA A 296 -8.16 -12.80 2.47
C ALA A 296 -8.99 -11.76 3.24
N PRO A 297 -10.18 -11.39 2.74
CA PRO A 297 -11.16 -10.65 3.51
C PRO A 297 -11.46 -11.33 4.86
N GLY A 298 -11.58 -10.55 5.93
CA GLY A 298 -11.79 -11.09 7.27
C GLY A 298 -12.53 -10.12 8.18
N LYS A 299 -12.98 -10.62 9.34
CA LYS A 299 -13.58 -9.79 10.40
C LYS A 299 -12.49 -9.16 11.24
N PHE A 300 -12.70 -7.91 11.64
CA PHE A 300 -11.80 -7.14 12.50
C PHE A 300 -12.61 -6.09 13.27
N LYS A 301 -11.98 -5.47 14.26
CA LYS A 301 -12.59 -4.39 15.04
C LYS A 301 -12.41 -3.06 14.32
N LEU A 302 -13.38 -2.15 14.48
CA LEU A 302 -13.25 -0.75 14.05
C LEU A 302 -12.00 -0.08 14.63
N SER A 303 -11.59 -0.46 15.84
CA SER A 303 -10.40 0.06 16.52
C SER A 303 -9.08 -0.54 16.05
N SER A 304 -9.11 -1.55 15.19
CA SER A 304 -7.93 -2.26 14.72
C SER A 304 -7.00 -1.34 13.92
N SER A 305 -5.74 -1.32 14.30
CA SER A 305 -4.65 -0.56 13.70
C SER A 305 -3.49 -1.50 13.39
N SER A 306 -2.81 -1.23 12.28
CA SER A 306 -1.58 -1.96 11.94
C SER A 306 -0.61 -1.07 11.18
N VAL A 307 0.69 -1.28 11.43
CA VAL A 307 1.77 -0.41 10.93
C VAL A 307 1.78 -0.22 9.41
N PHE A 308 1.40 -1.26 8.65
CA PHE A 308 1.34 -1.17 7.20
C PHE A 308 0.20 -0.27 6.70
N GLY A 309 -0.93 -0.23 7.41
CA GLY A 309 -2.03 0.68 7.08
C GLY A 309 -1.67 2.12 7.40
N ILE A 310 -0.88 2.35 8.46
CA ILE A 310 -0.31 3.67 8.75
C ILE A 310 0.63 4.11 7.64
N GLY A 311 1.56 3.23 7.23
CA GLY A 311 2.46 3.51 6.11
C GLY A 311 1.72 3.89 4.83
N GLY A 312 0.68 3.12 4.48
CA GLY A 312 -0.21 3.43 3.36
C GLY A 312 -0.90 4.79 3.49
N PHE A 313 -1.39 5.15 4.67
CA PHE A 313 -2.02 6.45 4.93
C PHE A 313 -1.04 7.62 4.76
N LEU A 314 0.20 7.47 5.23
CA LEU A 314 1.24 8.48 5.07
C LEU A 314 1.67 8.63 3.60
N LEU A 315 1.77 7.52 2.85
CA LEU A 315 1.97 7.55 1.40
C LEU A 315 0.83 8.30 0.71
N ALA A 316 -0.42 7.98 1.02
CA ALA A 316 -1.59 8.66 0.48
C ALA A 316 -1.56 10.17 0.77
N GLY A 317 -1.34 10.55 2.03
CA GLY A 317 -1.26 11.95 2.42
C GLY A 317 -0.16 12.72 1.68
N SER A 318 1.00 12.08 1.42
CA SER A 318 2.11 12.73 0.71
C SER A 318 1.76 13.11 -0.74
N GLU A 319 1.06 12.22 -1.47
CA GLU A 319 0.63 12.51 -2.84
C GLU A 319 -0.59 13.42 -2.88
N VAL A 320 -1.47 13.35 -1.88
CA VAL A 320 -2.61 14.27 -1.75
C VAL A 320 -2.12 15.70 -1.44
N ASP A 321 -1.10 15.86 -0.60
CA ASP A 321 -0.45 17.16 -0.35
C ASP A 321 0.17 17.73 -1.63
N ARG A 322 0.87 16.90 -2.40
CA ARG A 322 1.43 17.28 -3.71
C ARG A 322 0.34 17.69 -4.70
N MET A 323 -0.77 16.95 -4.74
CA MET A 323 -1.92 17.22 -5.61
C MET A 323 -2.62 18.54 -5.27
N ALA A 324 -2.69 18.89 -3.98
CA ALA A 324 -3.26 20.14 -3.50
C ALA A 324 -2.41 21.39 -3.82
N GLY A 325 -1.11 21.20 -4.09
CA GLY A 325 -0.18 22.28 -4.45
C GLY A 325 -0.12 22.62 -5.94
N GLN A 326 -0.85 21.88 -6.79
CA GLN A 326 -0.93 22.07 -8.24
C GLN A 326 -2.20 22.83 -8.65
#